data_AF-A0A1V5Q3S8-F1
#
_entry.id   AF-A0A1V5Q3S8-F1
#
_cell.length_a   1.000
_cell.length_b   1.000
_cell.length_c   1.000
_cell.angle_alpha   90.00
_cell.angle_beta   90.00
_cell.angle_gamma   90.00
#
_symmetry.space_group_name_H-M   'P 1'
#
loop_
_entity.id
_entity.type
_entity.pdbx_description
1 polymer ?
#
loop_
_entity_poly.entity_id
_entity_poly.type
_entity_poly.pdbx_seq_one_letter_code
_entity_poly.pdbx_strand_id
1 'polypeptide(L)'
;MSIKKLEPAALNRWVDGILQKQKVYGIQARGDKFVFDQLDRADQLRLDYDVSVTAPKAFLQPPCETLLRFGEKGFESVVESEPFVLFGVHPYDMAAILQMDVVFAEGNPDIHYLERRKNATIVVCDVQNASENVFAGCMGTAVLESGGDVLVTRVGSAYVVESRSARGEALMETIATAPVAGARDLGERKAVWEKNRKLLRRHELKVKPEQLPALLEKSYDHPVWEEKAKRCFSCGSCNLVCPTCYCFNVRDTVSYNLKDGERERVWDGCMLAEFALVAGGHNFRKKKAERYRHRYYRKGKYLHDMHKQIACVGCGRCITACVTKIANPVEIYNRLAEGQK
;
A
#
# COMPACT_ATOMS: atom_id res chain seq x y z
N MET A 1 8.93 15.65 -19.52
CA MET A 1 9.43 15.24 -18.18
C MET A 1 10.47 16.22 -17.70
N SER A 2 10.20 16.91 -16.58
CA SER A 2 11.10 17.85 -15.92
C SER A 2 11.77 17.21 -14.70
N ILE A 3 13.05 17.56 -14.46
CA ILE A 3 13.80 17.11 -13.28
C ILE A 3 14.44 18.33 -12.61
N LYS A 4 14.05 18.60 -11.37
CA LYS A 4 14.44 19.77 -10.60
C LYS A 4 15.24 19.38 -9.36
N LYS A 5 16.10 20.28 -8.92
CA LYS A 5 16.81 20.20 -7.63
C LYS A 5 16.21 21.21 -6.68
N LEU A 6 15.73 20.75 -5.53
CA LEU A 6 15.18 21.58 -4.46
C LEU A 6 16.00 21.44 -3.19
N GLU A 7 16.40 22.57 -2.61
CA GLU A 7 16.84 22.62 -1.22
C GLU A 7 15.63 22.41 -0.27
N PRO A 8 15.83 21.98 0.98
CA PRO A 8 14.73 21.70 1.91
C PRO A 8 13.74 22.87 2.08
N ALA A 9 14.24 24.10 2.13
CA ALA A 9 13.38 25.29 2.22
C ALA A 9 12.54 25.52 0.95
N ALA A 10 13.06 25.14 -0.23
CA ALA A 10 12.32 25.21 -1.49
C ALA A 10 11.27 24.09 -1.59
N LEU A 11 11.56 22.90 -1.07
CA LEU A 11 10.60 21.82 -0.91
C LEU A 11 9.41 22.26 -0.05
N ASN A 12 9.66 22.90 1.10
CA ASN A 12 8.58 23.38 1.97
C ASN A 12 7.70 24.43 1.27
N ARG A 13 8.32 25.42 0.61
CA ARG A 13 7.57 26.42 -0.18
C ARG A 13 6.74 25.80 -1.30
N TRP A 14 7.26 24.74 -1.94
CA TRP A 14 6.50 24.01 -2.95
C TRP A 14 5.27 23.33 -2.35
N VAL A 15 5.43 22.65 -1.21
CA VAL A 15 4.33 22.01 -0.50
C VAL A 15 3.28 23.03 -0.05
N ASP A 16 3.69 24.16 0.53
CA ASP A 16 2.77 25.26 0.91
C ASP A 16 2.01 25.79 -0.32
N GLY A 17 2.68 25.93 -1.46
CA GLY A 17 2.04 26.33 -2.72
C GLY A 17 1.02 25.31 -3.25
N ILE A 18 1.23 24.02 -3.01
CA ILE A 18 0.25 22.96 -3.36
C ILE A 18 -0.96 23.05 -2.41
N LEU A 19 -0.72 23.21 -1.11
CA LEU A 19 -1.76 23.31 -0.07
C LEU A 19 -2.75 24.45 -0.33
N GLN A 20 -2.29 25.55 -0.93
CA GLN A 20 -3.15 26.67 -1.32
C GLN A 20 -4.10 26.37 -2.48
N LYS A 21 -3.84 25.32 -3.27
CA LYS A 21 -4.58 25.02 -4.51
C LYS A 21 -5.50 23.82 -4.40
N GLN A 22 -5.12 22.81 -3.63
CA GLN A 22 -5.86 21.56 -3.53
C GLN A 22 -5.54 20.80 -2.25
N LYS A 23 -6.39 19.83 -1.93
CA LYS A 23 -6.23 18.98 -0.75
C LYS A 23 -4.96 18.13 -0.87
N VAL A 24 -4.18 18.09 0.21
CA VAL A 24 -2.98 17.26 0.31
C VAL A 24 -3.10 16.33 1.50
N TYR A 25 -2.92 15.04 1.26
CA TYR A 25 -2.71 14.03 2.28
C TYR A 25 -1.22 13.70 2.31
N GLY A 26 -0.55 14.02 3.40
CA GLY A 26 0.90 13.87 3.56
C GLY A 26 1.24 12.88 4.66
N ILE A 27 2.40 12.24 4.54
CA ILE A 27 2.98 11.46 5.64
C ILE A 27 3.44 12.39 6.77
N GLN A 28 2.97 12.14 7.99
CA GLN A 28 3.21 12.96 9.18
C GLN A 28 3.62 12.08 10.37
N ALA A 29 4.34 12.66 11.33
CA ALA A 29 4.60 12.00 12.61
C ALA A 29 3.41 12.15 13.55
N ARG A 30 3.01 11.06 14.21
CA ARG A 30 2.05 11.02 15.31
C ARG A 30 2.67 10.22 16.44
N GLY A 31 3.23 10.91 17.44
CA GLY A 31 4.05 10.26 18.47
C GLY A 31 5.30 9.63 17.87
N ASP A 32 5.52 8.34 18.15
CA ASP A 32 6.64 7.54 17.64
C ASP A 32 6.33 6.84 16.30
N LYS A 33 5.14 7.07 15.71
CA LYS A 33 4.69 6.45 14.47
C LYS A 33 4.47 7.48 13.37
N PHE A 34 4.32 6.98 12.14
CA PHE A 34 3.99 7.79 10.98
C PHE A 34 2.64 7.39 10.38
N VAL A 35 1.84 8.37 9.97
CA VAL A 35 0.54 8.18 9.34
C VAL A 35 0.35 9.13 8.18
N PHE A 36 -0.38 8.69 7.15
CA PHE A 36 -0.89 9.59 6.14
C PHE A 36 -2.17 10.23 6.68
N ASP A 37 -2.23 11.55 6.62
CA ASP A 37 -3.36 12.35 7.10
C ASP A 37 -3.40 13.68 6.33
N GLN A 38 -4.48 14.45 6.45
CA GLN A 38 -4.57 15.77 5.83
C GLN A 38 -3.42 16.64 6.33
N LEU A 39 -2.69 17.22 5.38
CA LEU A 39 -1.56 18.10 5.65
C LEU A 39 -2.09 19.53 5.69
N ASP A 40 -1.84 20.26 6.77
CA ASP A 40 -2.26 21.66 6.92
C ASP A 40 -1.10 22.63 6.67
N ARG A 41 0.14 22.18 6.90
CA ARG A 41 1.37 22.96 6.72
C ARG A 41 2.51 22.10 6.19
N ALA A 42 3.41 22.68 5.39
CA ALA A 42 4.55 21.94 4.86
C ALA A 42 5.49 21.36 5.92
N ASP A 43 5.63 22.02 7.08
CA ASP A 43 6.52 21.58 8.17
C ASP A 43 6.08 20.27 8.84
N GLN A 44 4.83 19.85 8.65
CA GLN A 44 4.30 18.58 9.14
C GLN A 44 4.74 17.38 8.27
N LEU A 45 5.17 17.61 7.03
CA LEU A 45 5.53 16.56 6.08
C LEU A 45 6.84 15.87 6.49
N ARG A 46 6.79 14.57 6.74
CA ARG A 46 7.93 13.77 7.23
C ARG A 46 8.42 12.76 6.19
N LEU A 47 9.17 13.21 5.20
CA LEU A 47 9.75 12.34 4.16
C LEU A 47 10.87 11.42 4.66
N ASP A 48 11.38 11.66 5.86
CA ASP A 48 12.38 10.86 6.56
C ASP A 48 11.78 9.67 7.34
N TYR A 49 10.49 9.40 7.19
CA TYR A 49 9.84 8.26 7.84
C TYR A 49 10.36 6.90 7.35
N ASP A 50 10.15 5.86 8.16
CA ASP A 50 10.54 4.49 7.85
C ASP A 50 9.40 3.66 7.25
N VAL A 51 8.25 3.65 7.92
CA VAL A 51 7.02 2.98 7.49
C VAL A 51 5.81 3.62 8.16
N SER A 52 4.72 3.78 7.41
CA SER A 52 3.45 4.25 7.98
C SER A 52 2.68 3.11 8.65
N VAL A 53 1.88 3.42 9.68
CA VAL A 53 1.02 2.43 10.37
C VAL A 53 0.03 1.78 9.39
N THR A 54 -0.69 2.62 8.65
CA THR A 54 -1.62 2.21 7.60
C THR A 54 -1.02 2.55 6.24
N ALA A 55 -1.18 1.64 5.28
CA ALA A 55 -0.74 1.87 3.91
C ALA A 55 -1.52 3.03 3.24
N PRO A 56 -0.90 3.76 2.31
CA PRO A 56 -1.55 4.85 1.56
C PRO A 56 -2.78 4.40 0.75
N LYS A 57 -2.99 3.08 0.57
CA LYS A 57 -4.20 2.52 -0.05
C LYS A 57 -5.50 3.05 0.57
N ALA A 58 -5.48 3.45 1.84
CA ALA A 58 -6.65 3.99 2.54
C ALA A 58 -7.27 5.24 1.86
N PHE A 59 -6.50 5.98 1.06
CA PHE A 59 -7.01 7.14 0.33
C PHE A 59 -7.63 6.79 -1.03
N LEU A 60 -7.39 5.57 -1.52
CA LEU A 60 -7.94 5.05 -2.78
C LEU A 60 -9.04 4.01 -2.53
N GLN A 61 -8.95 3.29 -1.42
CA GLN A 61 -9.95 2.36 -0.91
C GLN A 61 -10.09 2.60 0.60
N PRO A 62 -10.98 3.53 1.02
CA PRO A 62 -11.17 3.85 2.43
C PRO A 62 -11.54 2.63 3.29
N PRO A 63 -11.18 2.62 4.59
CA PRO A 63 -11.56 1.54 5.51
C PRO A 63 -13.08 1.33 5.62
N CYS A 64 -13.83 2.40 5.48
CA CYS A 64 -15.29 2.43 5.37
C CYS A 64 -15.64 3.43 4.28
N GLU A 65 -16.45 3.03 3.32
CA GLU A 65 -16.86 3.87 2.20
C GLU A 65 -18.33 3.64 1.88
N THR A 66 -19.11 4.72 1.91
CA THR A 66 -20.51 4.73 1.48
C THR A 66 -20.58 4.52 -0.04
N LEU A 67 -21.30 3.49 -0.46
CA LEU A 67 -21.51 3.16 -1.89
C LEU A 67 -22.80 3.76 -2.42
N LEU A 68 -23.85 3.74 -1.60
CA LEU A 68 -25.13 4.37 -1.89
C LEU A 68 -25.84 4.77 -0.61
N ARG A 69 -26.72 5.76 -0.72
CA ARG A 69 -27.73 6.08 0.30
C ARG A 69 -29.08 5.63 -0.18
N PHE A 70 -29.93 5.16 0.72
CA PHE A 70 -31.29 4.73 0.41
C PHE A 70 -32.28 5.31 1.41
N GLY A 71 -33.54 5.47 0.99
CA GLY A 71 -34.64 5.87 1.84
C GLY A 71 -36.00 5.78 1.13
N GLU A 72 -37.02 6.41 1.70
CA GLU A 72 -38.41 6.35 1.18
C GLU A 72 -38.54 6.74 -0.31
N LYS A 73 -37.64 7.61 -0.81
CA LYS A 73 -37.65 8.12 -2.19
C LYS A 73 -36.79 7.31 -3.18
N GLY A 74 -36.19 6.20 -2.76
CA GLY A 74 -35.30 5.37 -3.58
C GLY A 74 -33.86 5.37 -3.08
N PHE A 75 -32.90 5.20 -4.00
CA PHE A 75 -31.47 5.16 -3.67
C PHE A 75 -30.63 6.05 -4.59
N GLU A 76 -29.50 6.54 -4.08
CA GLU A 76 -28.51 7.35 -4.80
C GLU A 76 -27.11 6.77 -4.61
N SER A 77 -26.35 6.61 -5.69
CA SER A 77 -24.96 6.19 -5.61
C SER A 77 -24.07 7.31 -5.07
N VAL A 78 -23.12 6.98 -4.21
CA VAL A 78 -22.13 7.90 -3.66
C VAL A 78 -20.77 7.56 -4.25
N VAL A 79 -20.24 8.46 -5.10
CA VAL A 79 -18.90 8.34 -5.68
C VAL A 79 -18.12 9.60 -5.36
N GLU A 80 -17.07 9.48 -4.56
CA GLU A 80 -16.19 10.60 -4.27
C GLU A 80 -15.19 10.81 -5.42
N SER A 81 -15.12 12.05 -5.90
CA SER A 81 -14.31 12.45 -7.05
C SER A 81 -13.46 13.70 -6.80
N GLU A 82 -13.35 14.16 -5.54
CA GLU A 82 -12.55 15.35 -5.20
C GLU A 82 -11.06 15.10 -5.54
N PRO A 83 -10.42 15.96 -6.34
CA PRO A 83 -8.98 15.87 -6.60
C PRO A 83 -8.13 16.08 -5.35
N PHE A 84 -7.09 15.28 -5.19
CA PHE A 84 -6.16 15.39 -4.06
C PHE A 84 -4.74 14.98 -4.44
N VAL A 85 -3.77 15.44 -3.64
CA VAL A 85 -2.38 14.99 -3.70
C VAL A 85 -2.10 14.04 -2.54
N LEU A 86 -1.50 12.88 -2.84
CA LEU A 86 -0.98 11.96 -1.84
C LEU A 86 0.54 12.06 -1.81
N PHE A 87 1.09 12.68 -0.77
CA PHE A 87 2.50 13.07 -0.69
C PHE A 87 3.31 12.19 0.25
N GLY A 88 4.37 11.58 -0.29
CA GLY A 88 5.37 10.84 0.47
C GLY A 88 5.18 9.33 0.37
N VAL A 89 4.52 8.82 -0.66
CA VAL A 89 4.32 7.38 -0.87
C VAL A 89 5.65 6.67 -1.12
N HIS A 90 5.96 5.59 -0.40
CA HIS A 90 7.18 4.81 -0.67
C HIS A 90 7.07 3.97 -1.95
N PRO A 91 8.19 3.60 -2.61
CA PRO A 91 8.19 2.82 -3.86
C PRO A 91 7.40 1.51 -3.78
N TYR A 92 7.55 0.76 -2.69
CA TYR A 92 6.81 -0.49 -2.49
C TYR A 92 5.29 -0.28 -2.31
N ASP A 93 4.87 0.87 -1.80
CA ASP A 93 3.46 1.21 -1.68
C ASP A 93 2.89 1.66 -3.03
N MET A 94 3.67 2.39 -3.84
CA MET A 94 3.28 2.68 -5.22
C MET A 94 3.17 1.40 -6.05
N ALA A 95 4.10 0.45 -5.88
CA ALA A 95 4.00 -0.86 -6.52
C ALA A 95 2.70 -1.57 -6.13
N ALA A 96 2.30 -1.50 -4.86
CA ALA A 96 1.02 -2.05 -4.42
C ALA A 96 -0.20 -1.36 -5.06
N ILE A 97 -0.16 -0.03 -5.19
CA ILE A 97 -1.22 0.74 -5.87
C ILE A 97 -1.34 0.34 -7.34
N LEU A 98 -0.22 0.17 -8.05
CA LEU A 98 -0.24 -0.30 -9.45
C LEU A 98 -0.85 -1.70 -9.59
N GLN A 99 -0.63 -2.60 -8.62
CA GLN A 99 -1.29 -3.91 -8.60
C GLN A 99 -2.79 -3.78 -8.32
N MET A 100 -3.19 -2.88 -7.42
CA MET A 100 -4.60 -2.59 -7.16
C MET A 100 -5.29 -1.99 -8.38
N ASP A 101 -4.61 -1.13 -9.15
CA ASP A 101 -5.13 -0.57 -10.40
C ASP A 101 -5.53 -1.68 -11.38
N VAL A 102 -4.74 -2.76 -11.50
CA VAL A 102 -5.09 -3.93 -12.33
C VAL A 102 -6.31 -4.65 -11.77
N VAL A 103 -6.29 -4.98 -10.48
CA VAL A 103 -7.35 -5.75 -9.82
C VAL A 103 -8.70 -5.05 -9.90
N PHE A 104 -8.75 -3.72 -9.69
CA PHE A 104 -9.99 -2.96 -9.68
C PHE A 104 -10.47 -2.57 -11.08
N ALA A 105 -9.65 -2.71 -12.11
CA ALA A 105 -10.05 -2.48 -13.50
C ALA A 105 -10.51 -3.77 -14.20
N GLU A 106 -10.18 -4.95 -13.67
CA GLU A 106 -10.47 -6.23 -14.31
C GLU A 106 -11.94 -6.66 -14.17
N GLY A 107 -12.50 -7.22 -15.24
CA GLY A 107 -13.84 -7.83 -15.23
C GLY A 107 -14.94 -6.80 -15.08
N ASN A 108 -15.35 -6.53 -13.84
CA ASN A 108 -16.32 -5.49 -13.49
C ASN A 108 -15.58 -4.33 -12.78
N PRO A 109 -15.22 -3.26 -13.52
CA PRO A 109 -14.43 -2.16 -12.97
C PRO A 109 -15.10 -1.51 -11.75
N ASP A 110 -14.33 -1.33 -10.68
CA ASP A 110 -14.81 -0.68 -9.46
C ASP A 110 -14.78 0.85 -9.60
N ILE A 111 -15.95 1.43 -9.84
CA ILE A 111 -16.09 2.86 -10.11
C ILE A 111 -15.58 3.75 -8.96
N HIS A 112 -15.68 3.29 -7.71
CA HIS A 112 -15.30 4.07 -6.54
C HIS A 112 -13.78 4.17 -6.43
N TYR A 113 -13.06 3.04 -6.57
CA TYR A 113 -11.61 3.04 -6.59
C TYR A 113 -11.06 3.80 -7.80
N LEU A 114 -11.60 3.53 -9.00
CA LEU A 114 -11.08 4.10 -10.23
C LEU A 114 -11.28 5.61 -10.32
N GLU A 115 -12.42 6.13 -9.86
CA GLU A 115 -12.66 7.58 -9.84
C GLU A 115 -11.74 8.28 -8.83
N ARG A 116 -11.55 7.72 -7.62
CA ARG A 116 -10.53 8.25 -6.69
C ARG A 116 -9.13 8.21 -7.28
N ARG A 117 -8.75 7.09 -7.90
CA ARG A 117 -7.43 6.90 -8.51
C ARG A 117 -7.15 7.89 -9.64
N LYS A 118 -8.16 8.19 -10.46
CA LYS A 118 -8.13 9.20 -11.53
C LYS A 118 -7.95 10.63 -10.99
N ASN A 119 -8.52 10.92 -9.82
CA ASN A 119 -8.43 12.23 -9.17
C ASN A 119 -7.23 12.37 -8.20
N ALA A 120 -6.54 11.27 -7.88
CA ALA A 120 -5.37 11.26 -7.00
C ALA A 120 -4.05 11.53 -7.75
N THR A 121 -3.35 12.61 -7.42
CA THR A 121 -1.96 12.85 -7.85
C THR A 121 -0.99 12.30 -6.79
N ILE A 122 -0.10 11.38 -7.16
CA ILE A 122 0.75 10.64 -6.21
C ILE A 122 2.20 11.11 -6.30
N VAL A 123 2.71 11.69 -5.21
CA VAL A 123 4.12 12.04 -5.04
C VAL A 123 4.81 10.93 -4.26
N VAL A 124 5.64 10.18 -4.98
CA VAL A 124 6.45 9.08 -4.45
C VAL A 124 7.73 9.65 -3.87
N CYS A 125 8.16 9.17 -2.70
CA CYS A 125 9.44 9.50 -2.10
C CYS A 125 10.29 8.25 -1.97
N ASP A 126 11.52 8.26 -2.48
CA ASP A 126 12.48 7.19 -2.21
C ASP A 126 12.73 7.07 -0.70
N VAL A 127 12.86 5.83 -0.23
CA VAL A 127 13.03 5.53 1.20
C VAL A 127 14.34 6.13 1.70
N GLN A 128 14.27 6.91 2.78
CA GLN A 128 15.44 7.46 3.48
C GLN A 128 15.88 6.57 4.64
N ASN A 129 14.91 6.06 5.40
CA ASN A 129 15.11 5.22 6.57
C ASN A 129 14.39 3.88 6.40
N ALA A 130 15.09 2.78 6.62
CA ALA A 130 14.52 1.44 6.47
C ALA A 130 13.89 0.97 7.78
N SER A 131 12.59 0.66 7.76
CA SER A 131 11.92 0.05 8.92
C SER A 131 12.52 -1.33 9.24
N GLU A 132 12.43 -1.74 10.50
CA GLU A 132 13.02 -3.00 11.00
C GLU A 132 12.57 -4.24 10.21
N ASN A 133 11.32 -4.25 9.75
CA ASN A 133 10.69 -5.43 9.15
C ASN A 133 10.64 -5.43 7.62
N VAL A 134 11.30 -4.47 6.97
CA VAL A 134 11.26 -4.33 5.51
C VAL A 134 12.11 -5.39 4.81
N PHE A 135 11.56 -5.94 3.72
CA PHE A 135 12.26 -6.84 2.80
C PHE A 135 11.89 -6.53 1.33
N ALA A 136 11.47 -5.29 1.04
CA ALA A 136 11.12 -4.83 -0.31
C ALA A 136 12.28 -5.00 -1.32
N GLY A 137 13.53 -4.98 -0.85
CA GLY A 137 14.70 -5.29 -1.68
C GLY A 137 14.77 -6.76 -2.12
N CYS A 138 14.16 -7.69 -1.39
CA CYS A 138 14.00 -9.08 -1.82
C CYS A 138 12.86 -9.24 -2.83
N MET A 139 11.83 -8.40 -2.71
CA MET A 139 10.63 -8.44 -3.56
C MET A 139 10.75 -7.59 -4.84
N GLY A 140 11.92 -7.01 -5.13
CA GLY A 140 12.12 -6.17 -6.31
C GLY A 140 11.34 -4.84 -6.29
N THR A 141 10.90 -4.38 -5.12
CA THR A 141 10.02 -3.20 -4.95
C THR A 141 10.66 -2.10 -4.10
N ALA A 142 11.98 -2.17 -3.91
CA ALA A 142 12.75 -1.18 -3.16
C ALA A 142 12.88 0.18 -3.85
N VAL A 143 12.72 0.21 -5.18
CA VAL A 143 12.83 1.39 -6.03
C VAL A 143 11.69 1.37 -7.05
N LEU A 144 11.36 2.52 -7.60
CA LEU A 144 10.24 2.66 -8.54
C LEU A 144 10.75 2.92 -9.96
N GLU A 145 10.64 1.93 -10.83
CA GLU A 145 11.01 2.05 -12.25
C GLU A 145 9.97 2.84 -13.04
N SER A 146 8.69 2.63 -12.77
CA SER A 146 7.57 3.32 -13.43
C SER A 146 6.39 3.51 -12.46
N GLY A 147 5.49 4.44 -12.80
CA GLY A 147 4.37 4.83 -11.95
C GLY A 147 4.68 6.03 -11.05
N GLY A 148 3.65 6.46 -10.30
CA GLY A 148 3.65 7.75 -9.61
C GLY A 148 3.53 8.92 -10.58
N ASP A 149 3.14 10.09 -10.07
CA ASP A 149 3.08 11.32 -10.87
C ASP A 149 4.36 12.15 -10.69
N VAL A 150 4.94 12.13 -9.49
CA VAL A 150 6.24 12.76 -9.18
C VAL A 150 7.08 11.80 -8.35
N LEU A 151 8.39 11.70 -8.62
CA LEU A 151 9.36 11.04 -7.74
C LEU A 151 10.25 12.07 -7.06
N VAL A 152 10.36 11.98 -5.73
CA VAL A 152 11.25 12.76 -4.88
C VAL A 152 12.34 11.85 -4.33
N THR A 153 13.60 12.16 -4.58
CA THR A 153 14.76 11.45 -4.02
C THR A 153 15.62 12.43 -3.24
N ARG A 154 15.90 12.15 -1.97
CA ARG A 154 16.89 12.93 -1.20
C ARG A 154 18.30 12.58 -1.67
N VAL A 155 19.07 13.58 -2.09
CA VAL A 155 20.48 13.46 -2.50
C VAL A 155 21.32 14.48 -1.72
N GLY A 156 22.25 14.00 -0.90
CA GLY A 156 22.97 14.85 0.05
C GLY A 156 22.01 15.65 0.95
N SER A 157 22.13 16.98 0.90
CA SER A 157 21.26 17.92 1.62
C SER A 157 20.02 18.36 0.84
N ALA A 158 19.90 17.99 -0.43
CA ALA A 158 18.86 18.46 -1.35
C ALA A 158 17.93 17.32 -1.80
N TYR A 159 16.97 17.65 -2.65
CA TYR A 159 16.01 16.74 -3.25
C TYR A 159 16.05 16.84 -4.78
N VAL A 160 16.12 15.69 -5.45
CA VAL A 160 15.80 15.57 -6.88
C VAL A 160 14.31 15.29 -7.01
N VAL A 161 13.61 16.12 -7.76
CA VAL A 161 12.16 16.02 -8.00
C VAL A 161 11.93 15.83 -9.50
N GLU A 162 11.32 14.71 -9.89
CA GLU A 162 11.11 14.30 -11.27
C GLU A 162 9.62 14.12 -11.56
N SER A 163 9.09 14.84 -12.55
CA SER A 163 7.73 14.61 -13.05
C SER A 163 7.70 13.35 -13.92
N ARG A 164 6.74 12.46 -13.68
CA ARG A 164 6.58 11.17 -14.37
C ARG A 164 5.25 11.02 -15.10
N SER A 165 4.35 12.00 -14.98
CA SER A 165 3.07 12.06 -15.68
C SER A 165 2.70 13.51 -16.01
N ALA A 166 1.67 13.72 -16.82
CA ALA A 166 1.10 15.04 -17.08
C ALA A 166 0.61 15.74 -15.80
N ARG A 167 0.00 14.99 -14.87
CA ARG A 167 -0.40 15.52 -13.54
C ARG A 167 0.81 15.94 -12.71
N GLY A 168 1.91 15.18 -12.81
CA GLY A 168 3.16 15.52 -12.15
C GLY A 168 3.82 16.77 -12.74
N GLU A 169 3.80 16.93 -14.06
CA GLU A 169 4.27 18.15 -14.72
C GLU A 169 3.46 19.37 -14.26
N ALA A 170 2.11 19.27 -14.26
CA ALA A 170 1.24 20.31 -13.74
C ALA A 170 1.52 20.65 -12.27
N LEU A 171 1.74 19.65 -11.41
CA LEU A 171 2.09 19.85 -10.00
C LEU A 171 3.44 20.58 -9.82
N MET A 172 4.38 20.36 -10.75
CA MET A 172 5.72 20.95 -10.73
C MET A 172 5.80 22.33 -11.40
N GLU A 173 4.74 22.85 -12.01
CA GLU A 173 4.74 24.20 -12.64
C GLU A 173 5.15 25.31 -11.67
N THR A 174 4.74 25.20 -10.41
CA THR A 174 5.08 26.17 -9.36
C THR A 174 6.56 26.20 -8.98
N ILE A 175 7.31 25.17 -9.37
CA ILE A 175 8.77 25.06 -9.20
C ILE A 175 9.51 25.05 -10.54
N ALA A 176 8.87 25.52 -11.63
CA ALA A 176 9.48 25.56 -12.96
C ALA A 176 10.78 26.39 -12.99
N THR A 177 10.92 27.41 -12.14
CA THR A 177 12.12 28.26 -12.02
C THR A 177 13.20 27.66 -11.12
N ALA A 178 12.94 26.54 -10.44
CA ALA A 178 13.95 25.87 -9.65
C ALA A 178 15.10 25.35 -10.54
N PRO A 179 16.33 25.23 -9.98
CA PRO A 179 17.47 24.67 -10.69
C PRO A 179 17.16 23.29 -11.28
N VAL A 180 17.64 23.03 -12.49
CA VAL A 180 17.56 21.71 -13.12
C VAL A 180 18.57 20.78 -12.44
N ALA A 181 18.18 19.53 -12.18
CA ALA A 181 19.09 18.55 -11.60
C ALA A 181 20.21 18.19 -12.60
N GLY A 182 21.46 18.35 -12.20
CA GLY A 182 22.63 18.09 -13.05
C GLY A 182 23.08 16.64 -13.03
N ALA A 183 24.11 16.32 -13.83
CA ALA A 183 24.66 14.95 -13.93
C ALA A 183 25.12 14.39 -12.57
N ARG A 184 25.65 15.25 -11.68
CA ARG A 184 26.03 14.87 -10.31
C ARG A 184 24.81 14.43 -9.49
N ASP A 185 23.74 15.22 -9.47
CA ASP A 185 22.53 14.92 -8.70
C ASP A 185 21.88 13.61 -9.19
N LEU A 186 21.90 13.37 -10.50
CA LEU A 186 21.41 12.12 -11.09
C LEU A 186 22.31 10.91 -10.75
N GLY A 187 23.63 11.12 -10.64
CA GLY A 187 24.56 10.11 -10.15
C GLY A 187 24.32 9.75 -8.68
N GLU A 188 24.11 10.76 -7.83
CA GLU A 188 23.76 10.58 -6.42
C GLU A 188 22.41 9.85 -6.26
N ARG A 189 21.40 10.20 -7.07
CA ARG A 189 20.11 9.48 -7.12
C ARG A 189 20.29 8.01 -7.47
N LYS A 190 21.10 7.67 -8.48
CA LYS A 190 21.40 6.27 -8.82
C LYS A 190 22.05 5.53 -7.65
N ALA A 191 22.96 6.17 -6.93
CA ALA A 191 23.57 5.59 -5.73
C ALA A 191 22.54 5.35 -4.61
N VAL A 192 21.55 6.24 -4.43
CA VAL A 192 20.43 6.02 -3.50
C VAL A 192 19.63 4.78 -3.89
N TRP A 193 19.33 4.59 -5.17
CA TRP A 193 18.60 3.39 -5.63
C TRP A 193 19.38 2.10 -5.40
N GLU A 194 20.67 2.07 -5.72
CA GLU A 194 21.53 0.91 -5.42
C GLU A 194 21.64 0.63 -3.92
N LYS A 195 21.72 1.68 -3.11
CA LYS A 195 21.68 1.57 -1.65
C LYS A 195 20.35 1.00 -1.19
N ASN A 196 19.21 1.49 -1.67
CA ASN A 196 17.88 1.05 -1.25
C ASN A 196 17.61 -0.42 -1.61
N ARG A 197 18.08 -0.89 -2.76
CA ARG A 197 18.01 -2.32 -3.13
C ARG A 197 18.65 -3.24 -2.08
N LYS A 198 19.70 -2.77 -1.40
CA LYS A 198 20.40 -3.51 -0.32
C LYS A 198 19.83 -3.20 1.07
N LEU A 199 19.63 -1.92 1.37
CA LEU A 199 19.17 -1.43 2.67
C LEU A 199 17.79 -1.96 3.05
N LEU A 200 16.90 -2.13 2.06
CA LEU A 200 15.54 -2.64 2.27
C LEU A 200 15.47 -4.17 2.28
N ARG A 201 16.58 -4.86 2.60
CA ARG A 201 16.67 -6.30 2.87
C ARG A 201 17.02 -6.54 4.35
N ARG A 202 16.18 -6.04 5.28
CA ARG A 202 16.38 -6.30 6.72
C ARG A 202 16.11 -7.75 7.10
N HIS A 203 15.35 -8.45 6.26
CA HIS A 203 15.11 -9.87 6.32
C HIS A 203 15.50 -10.49 4.97
N GLU A 204 16.14 -11.65 5.00
CA GLU A 204 16.66 -12.30 3.79
C GLU A 204 15.73 -13.44 3.34
N LEU A 205 15.15 -13.28 2.16
CA LEU A 205 14.34 -14.31 1.50
C LEU A 205 15.24 -15.24 0.69
N LYS A 206 15.32 -16.51 1.07
CA LYS A 206 16.18 -17.53 0.45
C LYS A 206 15.69 -17.98 -0.93
N VAL A 207 14.43 -17.69 -1.24
CA VAL A 207 13.76 -18.06 -2.49
C VAL A 207 13.43 -16.82 -3.27
N LYS A 208 13.67 -16.81 -4.58
CA LYS A 208 13.34 -15.64 -5.41
C LYS A 208 11.81 -15.48 -5.50
N PRO A 209 11.27 -14.25 -5.58
CA PRO A 209 9.83 -14.02 -5.69
C PRO A 209 9.13 -14.84 -6.78
N GLU A 210 9.78 -15.04 -7.92
CA GLU A 210 9.25 -15.76 -9.09
C GLU A 210 9.10 -17.27 -8.82
N GLN A 211 9.80 -17.79 -7.81
CA GLN A 211 9.75 -19.20 -7.41
C GLN A 211 8.68 -19.46 -6.34
N LEU A 212 8.12 -18.41 -5.73
CA LEU A 212 7.09 -18.54 -4.69
C LEU A 212 5.84 -19.32 -5.14
N PRO A 213 5.31 -19.14 -6.37
CA PRO A 213 4.14 -19.91 -6.82
C PRO A 213 4.40 -21.43 -6.80
N ALA A 214 5.54 -21.86 -7.33
CA ALA A 214 5.93 -23.27 -7.38
C ALA A 214 6.26 -23.83 -5.99
N LEU A 215 6.90 -23.03 -5.12
CA LEU A 215 7.16 -23.38 -3.73
C LEU A 215 5.84 -23.61 -2.97
N LEU A 216 4.89 -22.68 -3.13
CA LEU A 216 3.57 -22.79 -2.52
C LEU A 216 2.83 -24.01 -3.05
N GLU A 217 2.82 -24.27 -4.35
CA GLU A 217 2.18 -25.47 -4.92
C GLU A 217 2.58 -26.76 -4.19
N LYS A 218 3.89 -26.94 -3.96
CA LYS A 218 4.46 -28.13 -3.30
C LYS A 218 4.24 -28.19 -1.78
N SER A 219 3.74 -27.10 -1.17
CA SER A 219 3.72 -26.91 0.28
C SER A 219 2.31 -26.89 0.88
N TYR A 220 1.29 -27.39 0.18
CA TYR A 220 -0.11 -27.26 0.60
C TYR A 220 -0.40 -27.88 1.95
N ASP A 221 0.16 -29.07 2.19
CA ASP A 221 -0.02 -29.83 3.43
C ASP A 221 1.13 -29.63 4.43
N HIS A 222 1.96 -28.60 4.25
CA HIS A 222 3.10 -28.35 5.13
C HIS A 222 2.65 -28.03 6.58
N PRO A 223 3.23 -28.67 7.62
CA PRO A 223 2.77 -28.56 9.01
C PRO A 223 2.88 -27.14 9.62
N VAL A 224 3.68 -26.27 9.00
CA VAL A 224 3.81 -24.85 9.41
C VAL A 224 2.46 -24.14 9.47
N TRP A 225 1.50 -24.51 8.61
CA TRP A 225 0.19 -23.88 8.56
C TRP A 225 -0.57 -24.08 9.87
N GLU A 226 -0.58 -25.31 10.38
CA GLU A 226 -1.21 -25.65 11.65
C GLU A 226 -0.42 -25.08 12.84
N GLU A 227 0.90 -25.19 12.83
CA GLU A 227 1.76 -24.67 13.90
C GLU A 227 1.51 -23.17 14.13
N LYS A 228 1.57 -22.36 13.08
CA LYS A 228 1.41 -20.91 13.18
C LYS A 228 -0.04 -20.54 13.49
N ALA A 229 -1.00 -21.26 12.93
CA ALA A 229 -2.42 -21.01 13.17
C ALA A 229 -2.84 -21.23 14.63
N LYS A 230 -2.19 -22.13 15.38
CA LYS A 230 -2.43 -22.31 16.82
C LYS A 230 -2.22 -21.02 17.62
N ARG A 231 -1.25 -20.19 17.21
CA ARG A 231 -0.94 -18.88 17.84
C ARG A 231 -1.71 -17.71 17.22
N CYS A 232 -2.61 -17.97 16.26
CA CYS A 232 -3.33 -16.93 15.55
C CYS A 232 -4.63 -16.54 16.28
N PHE A 233 -4.79 -15.25 16.58
CA PHE A 233 -6.04 -14.69 17.13
C PHE A 233 -7.12 -14.48 16.08
N SER A 234 -6.83 -14.64 14.78
CA SER A 234 -7.76 -14.34 13.68
C SER A 234 -8.28 -12.89 13.69
N CYS A 235 -7.46 -11.94 14.17
CA CYS A 235 -7.85 -10.53 14.32
C CYS A 235 -7.71 -9.68 13.04
N GLY A 236 -7.13 -10.22 11.96
CA GLY A 236 -6.96 -9.48 10.70
C GLY A 236 -5.89 -8.36 10.71
N SER A 237 -5.18 -8.09 11.81
CA SER A 237 -4.21 -6.98 11.83
C SER A 237 -3.19 -7.06 10.69
N CYS A 238 -2.75 -8.27 10.32
CA CYS A 238 -1.75 -8.48 9.27
C CYS A 238 -2.25 -8.28 7.82
N ASN A 239 -3.56 -8.41 7.55
CA ASN A 239 -4.10 -8.18 6.20
C ASN A 239 -4.73 -6.78 6.08
N LEU A 240 -5.27 -6.21 7.16
CA LEU A 240 -5.81 -4.85 7.16
C LEU A 240 -4.73 -3.78 6.95
N VAL A 241 -3.52 -3.96 7.50
CA VAL A 241 -2.38 -3.04 7.27
C VAL A 241 -1.65 -3.27 5.93
N CYS A 242 -2.01 -4.31 5.19
CA CYS A 242 -1.26 -4.72 4.00
C CYS A 242 -1.65 -3.87 2.79
N PRO A 243 -0.68 -3.26 2.07
CA PRO A 243 -0.99 -2.36 0.96
C PRO A 243 -1.65 -3.05 -0.24
N THR A 244 -1.53 -4.38 -0.37
CA THR A 244 -2.11 -5.18 -1.47
C THR A 244 -3.33 -6.01 -1.06
N CYS A 245 -3.87 -5.81 0.14
CA CYS A 245 -5.12 -6.45 0.57
C CYS A 245 -6.29 -5.52 0.27
N TYR A 246 -7.19 -5.98 -0.60
CA TYR A 246 -8.31 -5.19 -1.12
C TYR A 246 -9.68 -5.82 -0.85
N CYS A 247 -9.74 -6.91 -0.08
CA CYS A 247 -10.99 -7.55 0.29
C CYS A 247 -11.84 -6.60 1.16
N PHE A 248 -13.15 -6.66 0.97
CA PHE A 248 -14.12 -5.88 1.72
C PHE A 248 -15.39 -6.70 1.93
N ASN A 249 -16.19 -6.27 2.88
CA ASN A 249 -17.57 -6.71 3.07
C ASN A 249 -18.51 -5.53 2.77
N VAL A 250 -19.77 -5.83 2.45
CA VAL A 250 -20.80 -4.83 2.23
C VAL A 250 -21.87 -5.00 3.30
N ARG A 251 -22.23 -3.91 3.97
CA ARG A 251 -23.26 -3.89 5.00
C ARG A 251 -24.19 -2.70 4.79
N ASP A 252 -25.42 -2.87 5.23
CA ASP A 252 -26.40 -1.80 5.27
C ASP A 252 -26.54 -1.30 6.71
N THR A 253 -26.39 0.01 6.90
CA THR A 253 -26.59 0.69 8.18
C THR A 253 -27.85 1.53 8.05
N VAL A 254 -28.88 1.20 8.83
CA VAL A 254 -30.16 1.95 8.84
C VAL A 254 -30.10 3.03 9.91
N SER A 255 -30.51 4.25 9.55
CA SER A 255 -30.63 5.38 10.46
C SER A 255 -31.63 5.10 11.58
N TYR A 256 -31.45 5.73 12.75
CA TYR A 256 -32.34 5.53 13.91
C TYR A 256 -33.81 5.89 13.66
N ASN A 257 -34.09 6.72 12.65
CA ASN A 257 -35.45 7.06 12.24
C ASN A 257 -36.15 5.94 11.44
N LEU A 258 -35.42 4.88 11.06
CA LEU A 258 -35.85 3.75 10.24
C LEU A 258 -36.41 4.13 8.85
N LYS A 259 -36.07 5.31 8.34
CA LYS A 259 -36.55 5.84 7.05
C LYS A 259 -35.50 5.88 5.96
N ASP A 260 -34.24 5.91 6.36
CA ASP A 260 -33.09 6.02 5.47
C ASP A 260 -31.91 5.22 6.02
N GLY A 261 -30.89 5.06 5.19
CA GLY A 261 -29.67 4.37 5.56
C GLY A 261 -28.62 4.44 4.46
N GLU A 262 -27.48 3.83 4.76
CA GLU A 262 -26.33 3.79 3.88
C GLU A 262 -25.89 2.34 3.65
N ARG A 263 -25.55 2.02 2.40
CA ARG A 263 -24.81 0.80 2.08
C ARG A 263 -23.35 1.15 2.05
N GLU A 264 -22.58 0.56 2.95
CA GLU A 264 -21.16 0.80 3.10
C GLU A 264 -20.37 -0.44 2.66
N ARG A 265 -19.23 -0.23 2.00
CA ARG A 265 -18.16 -1.23 2.02
C ARG A 265 -17.20 -0.96 3.17
N VAL A 266 -16.82 -2.02 3.87
CA VAL A 266 -15.85 -1.97 4.95
C VAL A 266 -14.73 -2.95 4.68
N TRP A 267 -13.49 -2.60 5.04
CA TRP A 267 -12.38 -3.53 4.91
C TRP A 267 -12.65 -4.83 5.67
N ASP A 268 -12.39 -5.94 5.00
CA ASP A 268 -12.50 -7.28 5.54
C ASP A 268 -11.34 -8.11 4.96
N GLY A 269 -11.23 -9.39 5.33
CA GLY A 269 -10.38 -10.27 4.56
C GLY A 269 -10.16 -11.64 5.15
N CYS A 270 -9.40 -12.42 4.40
CA CYS A 270 -9.27 -13.86 4.57
C CYS A 270 -8.83 -14.37 5.95
N MET A 271 -8.28 -13.52 6.81
CA MET A 271 -7.87 -13.89 8.17
C MET A 271 -9.01 -13.81 9.19
N LEU A 272 -10.05 -13.03 8.91
CA LEU A 272 -11.25 -12.90 9.73
C LEU A 272 -12.15 -14.13 9.52
N ALA A 273 -12.74 -14.63 10.61
CA ALA A 273 -13.51 -15.88 10.57
C ALA A 273 -14.78 -15.76 9.72
N GLU A 274 -15.42 -14.59 9.76
CA GLU A 274 -16.70 -14.31 9.11
C GLU A 274 -16.55 -14.08 7.60
N PHE A 275 -15.35 -13.74 7.11
CA PHE A 275 -15.12 -13.43 5.69
C PHE A 275 -15.48 -14.57 4.72
N ALA A 276 -15.49 -15.82 5.19
CA ALA A 276 -15.84 -16.99 4.38
C ALA A 276 -17.17 -17.64 4.80
N LEU A 277 -17.92 -16.99 5.70
CA LEU A 277 -19.25 -17.40 6.12
C LEU A 277 -20.25 -16.99 5.05
N VAL A 278 -21.11 -17.91 4.65
CA VAL A 278 -22.20 -17.66 3.70
C VAL A 278 -23.55 -18.03 4.31
N ALA A 279 -24.63 -17.73 3.60
CA ALA A 279 -25.99 -18.08 3.99
C ALA A 279 -26.10 -19.58 4.38
N GLY A 280 -26.90 -19.85 5.43
CA GLY A 280 -27.01 -21.19 6.01
C GLY A 280 -25.92 -21.56 7.02
N GLY A 281 -25.00 -20.63 7.35
CA GLY A 281 -23.96 -20.86 8.35
C GLY A 281 -22.77 -21.68 7.85
N HIS A 282 -22.71 -21.96 6.54
CA HIS A 282 -21.58 -22.64 5.92
C HIS A 282 -20.36 -21.72 5.88
N ASN A 283 -19.19 -22.25 6.24
CA ASN A 283 -17.94 -21.49 6.19
C ASN A 283 -16.88 -22.27 5.42
N PHE A 284 -16.51 -21.79 4.24
CA PHE A 284 -15.57 -22.45 3.34
C PHE A 284 -14.12 -22.46 3.85
N ARG A 285 -13.81 -21.67 4.87
CA ARG A 285 -12.49 -21.59 5.51
C ARG A 285 -12.64 -21.50 7.02
N LYS A 286 -13.34 -22.49 7.60
CA LYS A 286 -13.67 -22.54 9.04
C LYS A 286 -12.42 -22.64 9.91
N LYS A 287 -11.37 -23.37 9.49
CA LYS A 287 -10.16 -23.58 10.30
C LYS A 287 -9.19 -22.40 10.19
N LYS A 288 -8.53 -22.05 11.30
CA LYS A 288 -7.49 -20.99 11.33
C LYS A 288 -6.34 -21.28 10.35
N ALA A 289 -5.93 -22.55 10.24
CA ALA A 289 -4.85 -22.97 9.35
C ALA A 289 -5.18 -22.78 7.87
N GLU A 290 -6.42 -23.05 7.46
CA GLU A 290 -6.90 -22.81 6.09
C GLU A 290 -6.83 -21.32 5.73
N ARG A 291 -7.31 -20.44 6.64
CA ARG A 291 -7.22 -18.98 6.47
C ARG A 291 -5.78 -18.49 6.40
N TYR A 292 -4.94 -18.98 7.31
CA TYR A 292 -3.52 -18.63 7.38
C TYR A 292 -2.78 -19.05 6.10
N ARG A 293 -2.95 -20.30 5.65
CA ARG A 293 -2.43 -20.80 4.36
C ARG A 293 -2.94 -19.94 3.20
N HIS A 294 -4.25 -19.70 3.13
CA HIS A 294 -4.87 -18.93 2.04
C HIS A 294 -4.26 -17.53 1.90
N ARG A 295 -3.90 -16.85 3.01
CA ARG A 295 -3.22 -15.55 2.95
C ARG A 295 -1.91 -15.60 2.16
N TYR A 296 -1.07 -16.62 2.39
CA TYR A 296 0.21 -16.76 1.68
C TYR A 296 0.02 -17.20 0.24
N TYR A 297 -0.93 -18.11 -0.03
CA TYR A 297 -1.26 -18.52 -1.40
C TYR A 297 -1.82 -17.37 -2.22
N ARG A 298 -2.75 -16.58 -1.65
CA ARG A 298 -3.32 -15.43 -2.36
C ARG A 298 -2.24 -14.45 -2.79
N LYS A 299 -1.22 -14.22 -1.94
CA LYS A 299 -0.14 -13.26 -2.23
C LYS A 299 1.00 -13.80 -3.09
N GLY A 300 1.37 -15.07 -2.90
CA GLY A 300 2.54 -15.65 -3.56
C GLY A 300 2.22 -16.56 -4.75
N LYS A 301 0.95 -16.93 -4.96
CA LYS A 301 0.54 -17.85 -6.03
C LYS A 301 -0.70 -17.39 -6.78
N TYR A 302 -1.85 -17.24 -6.13
CA TYR A 302 -3.12 -17.06 -6.87
C TYR A 302 -3.14 -15.77 -7.70
N LEU A 303 -2.66 -14.64 -7.15
CA LEU A 303 -2.54 -13.40 -7.92
C LEU A 303 -1.46 -13.46 -8.99
N HIS A 304 -0.44 -14.31 -8.83
CA HIS A 304 0.51 -14.59 -9.89
C HIS A 304 -0.14 -15.41 -11.01
N ASP A 305 -0.94 -16.42 -10.67
CA ASP A 305 -1.59 -17.24 -11.69
C ASP A 305 -2.56 -16.40 -12.55
N MET A 306 -3.27 -15.45 -11.92
CA MET A 306 -4.22 -14.53 -12.57
C MET A 306 -3.55 -13.36 -13.31
N HIS A 307 -2.63 -12.62 -12.66
CA HIS A 307 -2.09 -11.35 -13.21
C HIS A 307 -0.57 -11.38 -13.45
N LYS A 308 0.09 -12.52 -13.27
CA LYS A 308 1.56 -12.68 -13.36
C LYS A 308 2.34 -11.77 -12.39
N GLN A 309 1.71 -11.38 -11.29
CA GLN A 309 2.27 -10.51 -10.26
C GLN A 309 2.31 -11.20 -8.91
N ILE A 310 3.44 -11.08 -8.20
CA ILE A 310 3.54 -11.45 -6.79
C ILE A 310 3.04 -10.28 -5.94
N ALA A 311 2.03 -10.53 -5.12
CA ALA A 311 1.34 -9.44 -4.44
C ALA A 311 2.01 -8.95 -3.15
N CYS A 312 3.03 -9.65 -2.66
CA CYS A 312 3.79 -9.17 -1.51
C CYS A 312 4.85 -8.15 -1.95
N VAL A 313 4.71 -6.89 -1.53
CA VAL A 313 5.68 -5.80 -1.84
C VAL A 313 6.77 -5.63 -0.76
N GLY A 314 6.87 -6.55 0.20
CA GLY A 314 7.95 -6.54 1.20
C GLY A 314 7.96 -5.36 2.19
N CYS A 315 6.86 -4.61 2.35
CA CYS A 315 6.78 -3.46 3.25
C CYS A 315 6.92 -3.77 4.75
N GLY A 316 6.84 -5.03 5.17
CA GLY A 316 7.03 -5.43 6.57
C GLY A 316 5.89 -5.11 7.54
N ARG A 317 4.90 -4.28 7.18
CA ARG A 317 3.79 -3.86 8.08
C ARG A 317 3.09 -5.03 8.78
N CYS A 318 2.89 -6.15 8.07
CA CYS A 318 2.25 -7.32 8.62
C CYS A 318 3.05 -8.04 9.72
N ILE A 319 4.39 -7.96 9.69
CA ILE A 319 5.27 -8.48 10.74
C ILE A 319 5.15 -7.59 11.98
N THR A 320 5.18 -6.27 11.78
CA THR A 320 5.05 -5.28 12.85
C THR A 320 3.70 -5.41 13.57
N ALA A 321 2.59 -5.45 12.82
CA ALA A 321 1.23 -5.46 13.35
C ALA A 321 0.78 -6.78 14.00
N CYS A 322 1.50 -7.88 13.79
CA CYS A 322 1.14 -9.17 14.36
C CYS A 322 1.70 -9.30 15.78
N VAL A 323 0.81 -9.25 16.79
CA VAL A 323 1.17 -9.42 18.21
C VAL A 323 1.86 -10.75 18.51
N THR A 324 1.47 -11.84 17.86
CA THR A 324 2.07 -13.17 18.07
C THR A 324 3.26 -13.46 17.15
N LYS A 325 3.66 -12.50 16.32
CA LYS A 325 4.83 -12.56 15.42
C LYS A 325 4.84 -13.76 14.45
N ILE A 326 3.66 -14.29 14.12
CA ILE A 326 3.54 -15.37 13.14
C ILE A 326 3.44 -14.85 11.70
N ALA A 327 3.02 -13.61 11.49
CA ALA A 327 2.63 -13.11 10.18
C ALA A 327 3.80 -12.72 9.25
N ASN A 328 4.98 -13.31 9.42
CA ASN A 328 6.21 -13.01 8.71
C ASN A 328 6.35 -13.79 7.40
N PRO A 329 6.29 -13.15 6.21
CA PRO A 329 6.44 -13.86 4.95
C PRO A 329 7.83 -14.46 4.74
N VAL A 330 8.89 -13.80 5.19
CA VAL A 330 10.25 -14.31 5.03
C VAL A 330 10.46 -15.59 5.83
N GLU A 331 10.03 -15.61 7.09
CA GLU A 331 10.09 -16.82 7.92
C GLU A 331 9.34 -17.98 7.26
N ILE A 332 8.11 -17.74 6.80
CA ILE A 332 7.27 -18.78 6.22
C ILE A 332 7.86 -19.31 4.92
N TYR A 333 8.19 -18.45 3.96
CA TYR A 333 8.72 -18.90 2.67
C TYR A 333 10.08 -19.60 2.83
N ASN A 334 10.96 -19.11 3.71
CA ASN A 334 12.22 -19.79 3.99
C ASN A 334 11.99 -21.17 4.61
N ARG A 335 11.05 -21.30 5.55
CA ARG A 335 10.73 -22.59 6.15
C ARG A 335 10.15 -23.57 5.15
N LEU A 336 9.28 -23.11 4.24
CA LEU A 336 8.78 -23.97 3.16
C LEU A 336 9.91 -24.45 2.24
N ALA A 337 10.91 -23.59 1.98
CA ALA A 337 12.05 -23.92 1.14
C ALA A 337 13.00 -24.96 1.76
N GLU A 338 13.08 -24.99 3.09
CA GLU A 338 13.88 -25.95 3.85
C GLU A 338 13.24 -27.35 3.92
N GLY A 339 11.95 -27.48 3.56
CA GLY A 339 11.20 -28.74 3.57
C GLY A 339 10.66 -29.12 4.96
N GLN A 340 10.05 -30.30 5.05
CA GLN A 340 9.60 -30.87 6.33
C GLN A 340 10.83 -31.31 7.14
N LYS A 341 11.21 -30.52 8.13
CA LYS A 341 12.02 -31.00 9.27
C LYS A 341 11.11 -31.32 10.44
#